data_AF-A0A8T5J658-F1
#
_entry.id   AF-A0A8T5J658-F1
#
_cell.length_a   1.000
_cell.length_b   1.000
_cell.length_c   1.000
_cell.angle_alpha   90.00
_cell.angle_beta   90.00
_cell.angle_gamma   90.00
#
_symmetry.space_group_name_H-M   'P 1'
#
loop_
_entity.id
_entity.type
_entity.pdbx_description
1 polymer ?
#
loop_
_entity_poly.entity_id
_entity_poly.type
_entity_poly.pdbx_seq_one_letter_code
_entity_poly.pdbx_strand_id
1 'polypeptide(L)'
;MKVVWRDLITVLTEDEVLDKGFSRAKKAADRVDDPVKVFRVRKQLTRMVQTAADVMSQYLEDTEKSWPSLDRMPLFDKSMVDACVGCDDYRHHLSMLGWGAKQMRKIAKQNAAKIIRSARFEVMHDARKEAYGRLSSIMRRLGPSLQWLHESRLVLRKLPVIDQVCPTVVVCGAPNVGKSAFISTLSSGNMEVNHYPFTTKQLHVG
;
A
#
# COMPACT_ATOMS: atom_id res chain seq x y z
N MET A 1 -20.11 -5.45 6.19
CA MET A 1 -18.80 -6.01 5.78
C MET A 1 -17.86 -5.82 6.96
N LYS A 2 -17.30 -6.89 7.54
CA LYS A 2 -16.46 -6.80 8.74
C LYS A 2 -15.08 -6.32 8.33
N VAL A 3 -14.66 -5.13 8.76
CA VAL A 3 -13.32 -4.62 8.47
C VAL A 3 -12.37 -5.24 9.48
N VAL A 4 -11.40 -6.03 8.98
CA VAL A 4 -10.37 -6.65 9.82
C VAL A 4 -9.06 -5.92 9.58
N TRP A 5 -8.74 -4.97 10.46
CA TRP A 5 -7.52 -4.17 10.36
C TRP A 5 -6.24 -5.00 10.54
N ARG A 6 -6.33 -6.17 11.19
CA ARG A 6 -5.20 -7.05 11.49
C ARG A 6 -4.54 -7.64 10.24
N ASP A 7 -5.28 -7.74 9.14
CA ASP A 7 -4.88 -8.42 7.91
C ASP A 7 -4.24 -7.48 6.86
N LEU A 8 -4.02 -6.21 7.21
CA LEU A 8 -3.32 -5.28 6.32
C LEU A 8 -1.92 -5.81 6.00
N ILE A 9 -1.58 -5.83 4.70
CA ILE A 9 -0.29 -6.30 4.21
C ILE A 9 0.86 -5.41 4.67
N THR A 10 2.05 -5.98 4.82
CA THR A 10 3.25 -5.18 5.07
C THR A 10 3.60 -4.38 3.82
N VAL A 11 3.72 -3.06 3.99
CA VAL A 11 4.13 -2.14 2.93
C VAL A 11 5.66 -2.11 2.89
N LEU A 12 6.22 -2.48 1.74
CA LEU A 12 7.63 -2.38 1.38
C LEU A 12 8.10 -0.93 1.30
N THR A 13 9.38 -0.72 1.58
CA THR A 13 10.04 0.58 1.40
C THR A 13 10.26 0.90 -0.07
N GLU A 14 10.53 2.16 -0.39
CA GLU A 14 10.89 2.58 -1.74
C GLU A 14 11.98 1.70 -2.37
N ASP A 15 13.09 1.50 -1.65
CA ASP A 15 14.26 0.80 -2.16
C ASP A 15 13.94 -0.67 -2.43
N GLU A 16 13.17 -1.30 -1.54
CA GLU A 16 12.72 -2.68 -1.72
C GLU A 16 11.83 -2.85 -2.96
N VAL A 17 10.95 -1.89 -3.26
CA VAL A 17 10.12 -1.94 -4.46
C VAL A 17 10.97 -1.75 -5.72
N LEU A 18 11.94 -0.83 -5.70
CA LEU A 18 12.87 -0.62 -6.82
C LEU A 18 13.72 -1.85 -7.08
N ASP A 19 14.32 -2.42 -6.04
CA ASP A 19 15.17 -3.61 -6.14
C ASP A 19 14.39 -4.81 -6.65
N LYS A 20 13.17 -5.02 -6.15
CA LYS A 20 12.26 -6.07 -6.63
C LYS A 20 11.93 -5.88 -8.11
N GLY A 21 11.61 -4.65 -8.53
CA GLY A 21 11.31 -4.31 -9.91
C GLY A 21 12.48 -4.55 -10.86
N PHE A 22 13.65 -4.00 -10.54
CA PHE A 22 14.85 -4.11 -11.39
C PHE A 22 15.44 -5.51 -11.41
N SER A 23 15.42 -6.23 -10.27
CA SER A 23 15.88 -7.61 -10.21
C SER A 23 15.03 -8.54 -11.07
N ARG A 24 13.69 -8.40 -11.02
CA ARG A 24 12.79 -9.17 -11.90
C ARG A 24 12.97 -8.80 -13.37
N ALA A 25 13.16 -7.51 -13.66
CA ALA A 25 13.41 -7.04 -15.02
C ALA A 25 14.69 -7.63 -15.63
N LYS A 26 15.80 -7.69 -14.86
CA LYS A 26 17.05 -8.31 -15.29
C LYS A 26 16.85 -9.79 -15.63
N LYS A 27 16.25 -10.55 -14.71
CA LYS A 27 15.93 -11.98 -14.94
C LYS A 27 15.04 -12.21 -16.16
N ALA A 28 14.10 -11.31 -16.42
CA ALA A 28 13.22 -11.40 -17.59
C ALA A 28 13.96 -11.12 -18.91
N ALA A 29 14.94 -10.22 -18.89
CA ALA A 29 15.77 -9.90 -20.05
C ALA A 29 16.74 -11.03 -20.40
N ASP A 30 17.33 -11.69 -19.40
CA ASP A 30 18.27 -12.81 -19.60
C ASP A 30 17.62 -14.01 -20.31
N ARG A 31 16.29 -14.15 -20.21
CA ARG A 31 15.50 -15.21 -20.89
C ARG A 31 15.19 -14.91 -22.36
N VAL A 32 15.51 -13.71 -22.85
CA VAL A 32 15.25 -13.35 -24.24
C VAL A 32 16.31 -13.97 -25.13
N ASP A 33 15.86 -14.85 -26.02
CA ASP A 33 16.69 -15.42 -27.08
C ASP A 33 16.25 -14.90 -28.46
N ASP A 34 17.23 -14.56 -29.28
CA ASP A 34 17.03 -14.14 -30.68
C ASP A 34 18.35 -14.29 -31.45
N PRO A 35 18.38 -14.93 -32.64
CA PRO A 35 19.59 -15.11 -33.43
C PRO A 35 20.27 -13.80 -33.82
N VAL A 36 19.49 -12.74 -34.09
CA VAL A 36 20.00 -11.47 -34.58
C VAL A 36 20.28 -10.53 -33.41
N LYS A 37 21.54 -10.10 -33.27
CA LYS A 37 22.00 -9.24 -32.16
C LYS A 37 21.14 -7.99 -31.96
N VAL A 38 20.79 -7.30 -33.04
CA VAL A 38 19.97 -6.06 -32.97
C VAL A 38 18.59 -6.35 -32.39
N PHE A 39 17.93 -7.41 -32.83
CA PHE A 39 16.61 -7.80 -32.33
C PHE A 39 16.68 -8.31 -30.89
N ARG A 40 17.73 -9.08 -30.56
CA ARG A 40 17.99 -9.53 -29.18
C ARG A 40 18.09 -8.37 -28.22
N VAL A 41 18.97 -7.40 -28.48
CA VAL A 41 19.18 -6.24 -27.60
C VAL A 41 17.91 -5.40 -27.49
N ARG A 42 17.20 -5.17 -28.61
CA ARG A 42 15.93 -4.46 -28.61
C ARG A 42 14.91 -5.16 -27.70
N LYS A 43 14.70 -6.46 -27.89
CA LYS A 43 13.77 -7.26 -27.07
C LYS A 43 14.18 -7.27 -25.60
N GLN A 44 15.46 -7.45 -25.29
CA GLN A 44 16.00 -7.41 -23.93
C GLN A 44 15.70 -6.08 -23.24
N LEU A 45 16.08 -4.95 -23.85
CA LEU A 45 15.91 -3.62 -23.27
C LEU A 45 14.43 -3.23 -23.13
N THR A 46 13.61 -3.55 -24.13
CA THR A 46 12.16 -3.36 -24.02
C THR A 46 11.58 -4.20 -22.88
N ARG A 47 11.98 -5.47 -22.76
CA ARG A 47 11.50 -6.36 -21.69
C ARG A 47 11.92 -5.88 -20.31
N MET A 48 13.13 -5.34 -20.17
CA MET A 48 13.60 -4.73 -18.92
C MET A 48 12.67 -3.58 -18.47
N VAL A 49 12.41 -2.63 -19.37
CA VAL A 49 11.59 -1.44 -19.07
C VAL A 49 10.15 -1.83 -18.74
N GLN A 50 9.55 -2.71 -19.53
CA GLN A 50 8.18 -3.18 -19.30
C GLN A 50 8.06 -3.96 -17.99
N THR A 51 8.91 -4.97 -17.80
CA THR A 51 8.84 -5.82 -16.59
C THR A 51 9.08 -5.01 -15.31
N ALA A 52 10.02 -4.06 -15.33
CA ALA A 52 10.27 -3.20 -14.17
C ALA A 52 9.01 -2.39 -13.82
N ALA A 53 8.41 -1.70 -14.80
CA ALA A 53 7.23 -0.90 -14.58
C ALA A 53 5.99 -1.72 -14.21
N ASP A 54 5.81 -2.91 -14.81
CA ASP A 54 4.69 -3.80 -14.51
C ASP A 54 4.79 -4.32 -13.08
N VAL A 55 5.96 -4.79 -12.65
CA VAL A 55 6.17 -5.27 -11.28
C VAL A 55 5.94 -4.17 -10.25
N MET A 56 6.47 -2.96 -10.48
CA MET A 56 6.29 -1.83 -9.57
C MET A 56 4.84 -1.35 -9.54
N SER A 57 4.22 -1.13 -10.70
CA SER A 57 2.83 -0.64 -10.79
C SER A 57 1.83 -1.65 -10.23
N GLN A 58 2.03 -2.95 -10.47
CA GLN A 58 1.19 -3.99 -9.90
C GLN A 58 1.30 -4.02 -8.38
N TYR A 59 2.52 -3.93 -7.83
CA TYR A 59 2.70 -3.87 -6.38
C TYR A 59 1.98 -2.67 -5.75
N LEU A 60 2.08 -1.48 -6.37
CA LEU A 60 1.39 -0.27 -5.88
C LEU A 60 -0.13 -0.43 -5.90
N GLU A 61 -0.68 -1.02 -6.97
CA GLU A 61 -2.13 -1.25 -7.08
C GLU A 61 -2.64 -2.35 -6.15
N ASP A 62 -1.87 -3.43 -5.99
CA ASP A 62 -2.22 -4.49 -5.05
C ASP A 62 -2.20 -3.95 -3.62
N THR A 63 -1.24 -3.07 -3.32
CA THR A 63 -1.20 -2.34 -2.06
C THR A 63 -2.44 -1.47 -1.92
N GLU A 64 -2.74 -0.59 -2.88
CA GLU A 64 -3.95 0.26 -2.84
C GLU A 64 -5.24 -0.54 -2.62
N LYS A 65 -5.41 -1.66 -3.35
CA LYS A 65 -6.61 -2.53 -3.27
C LYS A 65 -6.73 -3.31 -1.97
N SER A 66 -5.60 -3.61 -1.32
CA SER A 66 -5.61 -4.32 -0.03
C SER A 66 -6.14 -3.44 1.11
N TRP A 67 -6.11 -2.12 0.94
CA TRP A 67 -6.63 -1.18 1.94
C TRP A 67 -8.15 -0.99 1.75
N PRO A 68 -8.94 -1.09 2.83
CA PRO A 68 -10.38 -1.04 2.74
C PRO A 68 -10.90 0.38 2.40
N SER A 69 -11.88 0.47 1.50
CA SER A 69 -12.43 1.76 1.07
C SER A 69 -13.25 2.44 2.16
N LEU A 70 -12.91 3.68 2.52
CA LEU A 70 -13.62 4.48 3.53
C LEU A 70 -15.10 4.71 3.22
N ASP A 71 -15.49 4.73 1.94
CA ASP A 71 -16.87 5.05 1.54
C ASP A 71 -17.82 3.87 1.72
N ARG A 72 -17.27 2.65 1.79
CA ARG A 72 -18.03 1.41 2.04
C ARG A 72 -17.95 0.95 3.49
N MET A 73 -17.22 1.69 4.32
CA MET A 73 -17.11 1.38 5.74
C MET A 73 -18.33 1.90 6.49
N PRO A 74 -18.71 1.21 7.57
CA PRO A 74 -19.66 1.78 8.50
C PRO A 74 -19.12 3.05 9.18
N LEU A 75 -20.05 3.88 9.65
CA LEU A 75 -19.72 5.19 10.23
C LEU A 75 -18.74 5.11 11.40
N PHE A 76 -18.90 4.13 12.29
CA PHE A 76 -18.02 3.95 13.44
C PHE A 76 -16.57 3.67 13.04
N ASP A 77 -16.34 2.74 12.11
CA ASP A 77 -15.00 2.42 11.63
C ASP A 77 -14.37 3.60 10.89
N LYS A 78 -15.17 4.34 10.10
CA LYS A 78 -14.72 5.54 9.42
C LYS A 78 -14.30 6.62 10.43
N SER A 79 -15.07 6.85 11.49
CA SER A 79 -14.70 7.77 12.57
C SER A 79 -13.46 7.32 13.33
N MET A 80 -13.25 6.00 13.48
CA MET A 80 -12.01 5.46 14.06
C MET A 80 -10.79 5.73 13.20
N VAL A 81 -10.89 5.53 11.88
CA VAL A 81 -9.81 5.84 10.95
C VAL A 81 -9.49 7.33 10.99
N ASP A 82 -10.53 8.18 10.94
CA ASP A 82 -10.37 9.63 11.01
C ASP A 82 -9.64 10.08 12.28
N ALA A 83 -10.04 9.51 13.42
CA ALA A 83 -9.44 9.76 14.71
C ALA A 83 -7.97 9.32 14.82
N CYS A 84 -7.60 8.21 14.18
CA CYS A 84 -6.25 7.64 14.27
C CYS A 84 -5.26 8.27 13.30
N VAL A 85 -5.65 8.34 12.03
CA VAL A 85 -4.74 8.62 10.92
C VAL A 85 -5.27 9.72 10.01
N GLY A 86 -6.51 10.18 10.19
CA GLY A 86 -7.16 11.16 9.33
C GLY A 86 -7.69 10.55 8.04
N CYS A 87 -8.97 10.81 7.71
CA CYS A 87 -9.56 10.31 6.47
C CYS A 87 -8.94 10.94 5.21
N ASP A 88 -8.50 12.20 5.30
CA ASP A 88 -7.97 12.93 4.14
C ASP A 88 -6.57 12.44 3.76
N ASP A 89 -5.68 12.27 4.74
CA ASP A 89 -4.35 11.69 4.53
C ASP A 89 -4.45 10.25 4.01
N TYR A 90 -5.37 9.46 4.57
CA TYR A 90 -5.67 8.12 4.09
C TYR A 90 -6.01 8.09 2.59
N ARG A 91 -6.94 8.95 2.16
CA ARG A 91 -7.31 9.04 0.74
C ARG A 91 -6.17 9.57 -0.11
N HIS A 92 -5.45 10.57 0.38
CA HIS A 92 -4.35 11.20 -0.34
C HIS A 92 -3.26 10.17 -0.65
N HIS A 93 -2.76 9.47 0.35
CA HIS A 93 -1.66 8.52 0.20
C HIS A 93 -2.03 7.31 -0.66
N LEU A 94 -3.24 6.77 -0.53
CA LEU A 94 -3.72 5.70 -1.43
C LEU A 94 -3.87 6.19 -2.88
N SER A 95 -4.44 7.39 -3.08
CA SER A 95 -4.58 7.98 -4.41
C SER A 95 -3.22 8.24 -5.09
N MET A 96 -2.21 8.58 -4.29
CA MET A 96 -0.84 8.76 -4.78
C MET A 96 -0.24 7.44 -5.32
N LEU A 97 -0.52 6.29 -4.69
CA LEU A 97 -0.10 4.98 -5.23
C LEU A 97 -0.73 4.70 -6.60
N GLY A 98 -2.04 4.89 -6.71
CA GLY A 98 -2.78 4.70 -7.97
C GLY A 98 -2.32 5.66 -9.08
N TRP A 99 -2.02 6.92 -8.73
CA TRP A 99 -1.38 7.88 -9.64
C TRP A 99 0.01 7.38 -10.09
N GLY A 100 0.84 6.93 -9.15
CA GLY A 100 2.18 6.43 -9.38
C GLY A 100 2.20 5.24 -10.34
N ALA A 101 1.32 4.26 -10.11
CA ALA A 101 1.14 3.10 -10.98
C ALA A 101 0.79 3.49 -12.42
N LYS A 102 -0.13 4.45 -12.61
CA LYS A 102 -0.50 4.98 -13.93
C LYS A 102 0.68 5.67 -14.62
N GLN A 103 1.46 6.49 -13.90
CA GLN A 103 2.62 7.16 -14.47
C GLN A 103 3.73 6.18 -14.89
N MET A 104 3.99 5.15 -14.07
CA MET A 104 5.00 4.13 -14.40
C MET A 104 4.67 3.41 -15.71
N ARG A 105 3.40 3.01 -15.92
CA ARG A 105 2.97 2.38 -17.18
C ARG A 105 3.09 3.32 -18.38
N LYS A 106 2.77 4.61 -18.19
CA LYS A 106 2.92 5.63 -19.25
C LYS A 106 4.38 5.77 -19.68
N ILE A 107 5.31 5.84 -18.72
CA ILE A 107 6.75 5.92 -18.98
C ILE A 107 7.26 4.68 -19.70
N ALA A 108 6.82 3.49 -19.26
CA ALA A 108 7.21 2.24 -19.89
C ALA A 108 6.76 2.18 -21.34
N LYS A 109 5.49 2.55 -21.63
CA LYS A 109 4.95 2.58 -23.00
C LYS A 109 5.72 3.55 -23.90
N GLN A 110 6.00 4.76 -23.41
CA GLN A 110 6.75 5.79 -24.17
C GLN A 110 8.17 5.32 -24.51
N ASN A 111 8.92 4.81 -23.52
CA ASN A 111 10.30 4.41 -23.73
C ASN A 111 10.43 3.08 -24.48
N ALA A 112 9.50 2.14 -24.27
CA ALA A 112 9.44 0.92 -25.07
C ALA A 112 9.24 1.24 -26.56
N ALA A 113 8.33 2.18 -26.89
CA ALA A 113 8.15 2.62 -28.28
C ALA A 113 9.41 3.28 -28.86
N LYS A 114 10.12 4.09 -28.07
CA LYS A 114 11.41 4.71 -28.45
C LYS A 114 12.47 3.65 -28.76
N ILE A 115 12.58 2.61 -27.93
CA ILE A 115 13.51 1.48 -28.14
C ILE A 115 13.15 0.70 -29.40
N ILE A 116 11.86 0.39 -29.60
CA ILE A 116 11.39 -0.42 -30.73
C ILE A 116 11.65 0.28 -32.07
N ARG A 117 11.39 1.60 -32.15
CA ARG A 117 11.58 2.40 -33.37
C ARG A 117 13.06 2.68 -33.70
N SER A 118 13.96 2.45 -32.75
CA SER A 118 15.37 2.73 -32.92
C SER A 118 16.11 1.54 -33.54
N ALA A 119 17.09 1.81 -34.39
CA ALA A 119 18.03 0.82 -34.92
C ALA A 119 19.44 0.93 -34.28
N ARG A 120 19.74 2.06 -33.62
CA ARG A 120 21.03 2.35 -32.99
C ARG A 120 21.05 1.86 -31.54
N PHE A 121 22.09 1.10 -31.18
CA PHE A 121 22.25 0.56 -29.82
C PHE A 121 22.35 1.64 -28.75
N GLU A 122 23.08 2.72 -29.01
CA GLU A 122 23.24 3.87 -28.09
C GLU A 122 21.87 4.43 -27.67
N VAL A 123 21.02 4.74 -28.65
CA VAL A 123 19.68 5.29 -28.43
C VAL A 123 18.79 4.34 -27.64
N MET A 124 18.91 3.02 -27.86
CA MET A 124 18.16 2.03 -27.10
C MET A 124 18.61 2.00 -25.63
N HIS A 125 19.91 2.03 -25.37
CA HIS A 125 20.45 2.05 -24.02
C HIS A 125 20.10 3.34 -23.27
N ASP A 126 20.15 4.49 -23.95
CA ASP A 126 19.79 5.78 -23.37
C ASP A 126 18.30 5.84 -23.04
N ALA A 127 17.42 5.34 -23.92
CA ALA A 127 15.99 5.22 -23.63
C ALA A 127 15.72 4.31 -22.41
N ARG A 128 16.49 3.23 -22.24
CA ARG A 128 16.40 2.36 -21.06
C ARG A 128 16.89 3.06 -19.78
N LYS A 129 17.98 3.81 -19.85
CA LYS A 129 18.49 4.61 -18.71
C LYS A 129 17.50 5.70 -18.32
N GLU A 130 16.95 6.42 -19.30
CA GLU A 130 15.92 7.44 -19.12
C GLU A 130 14.69 6.86 -18.42
N ALA A 131 14.17 5.72 -18.91
CA ALA A 131 13.03 5.05 -18.30
C ALA A 131 13.30 4.68 -16.83
N TYR A 132 14.45 4.08 -16.54
CA TYR A 132 14.81 3.67 -15.18
C TYR A 132 14.93 4.87 -14.23
N GLY A 133 15.60 5.94 -14.67
CA GLY A 133 15.71 7.17 -13.87
C GLY A 133 14.34 7.78 -13.56
N ARG A 134 13.43 7.79 -14.54
CA ARG A 134 12.06 8.31 -14.35
C ARG A 134 11.23 7.41 -13.43
N LEU A 135 11.36 6.09 -13.53
CA LEU A 135 10.69 5.15 -12.62
C LEU A 135 11.17 5.34 -11.18
N SER A 136 12.49 5.43 -10.97
CA SER A 136 13.07 5.71 -9.65
C SER A 136 12.64 7.07 -9.10
N SER A 137 12.60 8.11 -9.95
CA SER A 137 12.11 9.43 -9.52
C SER A 137 10.66 9.43 -9.08
N ILE A 138 9.79 8.64 -9.73
CA ILE A 138 8.41 8.48 -9.26
C ILE A 138 8.38 7.74 -7.93
N MET A 139 9.16 6.66 -7.76
CA MET A 139 9.19 5.93 -6.50
C MET A 139 9.64 6.81 -5.34
N ARG A 140 10.67 7.65 -5.53
CA ARG A 140 11.09 8.67 -4.55
C ARG A 140 9.96 9.57 -4.10
N ARG A 141 9.14 10.00 -5.06
CA ARG A 141 7.97 10.84 -4.77
C ARG A 141 6.89 10.08 -3.98
N LEU A 142 6.79 8.77 -4.16
CA LEU A 142 5.87 7.90 -3.41
C LEU A 142 6.43 7.45 -2.06
N GLY A 143 7.74 7.54 -1.83
CA GLY A 143 8.43 7.13 -0.60
C GLY A 143 7.72 7.59 0.68
N PRO A 144 7.41 8.90 0.83
CA PRO A 144 6.67 9.39 1.99
C PRO A 144 5.28 8.75 2.17
N SER A 145 4.58 8.44 1.06
CA SER A 145 3.27 7.78 1.12
C SER A 145 3.38 6.31 1.52
N LEU A 146 4.41 5.60 1.04
CA LEU A 146 4.67 4.22 1.44
C LEU A 146 5.03 4.14 2.92
N GLN A 147 5.86 5.07 3.42
CA GLN A 147 6.20 5.16 4.83
C GLN A 147 4.96 5.48 5.69
N TRP A 148 4.15 6.46 5.28
CA TRP A 148 2.93 6.81 6.00
C TRP A 148 1.96 5.63 6.09
N LEU A 149 1.80 4.86 5.01
CA LEU A 149 0.96 3.65 5.01
C LEU A 149 1.52 2.57 5.94
N HIS A 150 2.85 2.42 5.98
CA HIS A 150 3.51 1.50 6.90
C HIS A 150 3.22 1.86 8.37
N GLU A 151 3.40 3.13 8.74
CA GLU A 151 3.15 3.63 10.11
C GLU A 151 1.66 3.56 10.46
N SER A 152 0.79 4.01 9.57
CA SER A 152 -0.67 3.98 9.74
C SER A 152 -1.18 2.57 9.95
N ARG A 153 -0.63 1.59 9.23
CA ARG A 153 -0.95 0.18 9.45
C ARG A 153 -0.66 -0.27 10.89
N LEU A 154 0.47 0.13 11.47
CA LEU A 154 0.83 -0.25 12.84
C LEU A 154 -0.15 0.30 13.87
N VAL A 155 -0.73 1.48 13.60
CA VAL A 155 -1.78 2.09 14.42
C VAL A 155 -3.10 1.34 14.24
N LEU A 156 -3.56 1.19 12.99
CA LEU A 156 -4.87 0.60 12.67
C LEU A 156 -4.99 -0.86 13.12
N ARG A 157 -3.90 -1.65 13.10
CA ARG A 157 -3.88 -3.04 13.57
C ARG A 157 -4.21 -3.20 15.06
N LYS A 158 -4.09 -2.13 15.86
CA LYS A 158 -4.40 -2.13 17.30
C LYS A 158 -5.86 -1.82 17.60
N LEU A 159 -6.64 -1.39 16.61
CA LEU A 159 -8.04 -1.04 16.80
C LEU A 159 -8.88 -2.25 17.19
N PRO A 160 -9.84 -2.10 18.13
CA PRO A 160 -10.80 -3.15 18.44
C PRO A 160 -11.67 -3.44 17.23
N VAL A 161 -12.05 -4.71 17.09
CA VAL A 161 -13.05 -5.12 16.12
C VAL A 161 -14.38 -5.25 16.87
N ILE A 162 -15.27 -4.27 16.68
CA ILE A 162 -16.61 -4.29 17.28
C ILE A 162 -17.61 -4.77 16.23
N ASP A 163 -18.44 -5.74 16.58
CA ASP A 163 -19.53 -6.19 15.72
C ASP A 163 -20.71 -5.21 15.81
N GLN A 164 -21.04 -4.58 14.70
CA GLN A 164 -22.13 -3.59 14.64
C GLN A 164 -23.51 -4.22 14.51
N VAL A 165 -23.59 -5.53 14.25
CA VAL A 165 -24.87 -6.25 14.20
C VAL A 165 -25.33 -6.65 15.60
N CYS A 166 -24.39 -6.84 16.53
CA CYS A 166 -24.68 -7.22 17.90
C CYS A 166 -25.20 -6.03 18.72
N PRO A 167 -26.26 -6.20 19.53
CA PRO A 167 -26.68 -5.19 20.50
C PRO A 167 -25.49 -4.79 21.39
N THR A 168 -25.08 -3.53 21.29
CA THR A 168 -23.91 -3.01 21.99
C THR A 168 -24.37 -2.09 23.11
N VAL A 169 -23.96 -2.37 24.35
CA VAL A 169 -24.21 -1.51 25.52
C VAL A 169 -22.95 -0.68 25.77
N VAL A 170 -23.11 0.64 25.77
CA VAL A 170 -22.00 1.57 26.06
C VAL A 170 -22.14 2.09 27.48
N VAL A 171 -21.14 1.80 28.33
CA VAL A 171 -21.11 2.26 29.73
C VAL A 171 -20.23 3.51 29.85
N CYS A 172 -20.86 4.67 30.02
CA CYS A 172 -20.19 5.97 30.15
C CYS A 172 -20.24 6.49 31.60
N GLY A 173 -19.26 7.31 32.00
CA GLY A 173 -19.22 7.93 33.33
C GLY A 173 -17.86 8.54 33.67
N ALA A 174 -17.75 9.25 34.79
CA ALA A 174 -16.50 9.88 35.22
C ALA A 174 -15.38 8.86 35.53
N PRO A 175 -14.09 9.23 35.51
CA PRO A 175 -13.02 8.34 35.92
C PRO A 175 -13.26 7.73 37.32
N ASN A 176 -12.88 6.47 37.52
CA ASN A 176 -12.95 5.76 38.81
C ASN A 176 -14.36 5.53 39.42
N VAL A 177 -15.46 5.76 38.70
CA VAL A 177 -16.85 5.48 39.18
C VAL A 177 -17.25 3.99 39.16
N GLY A 178 -16.28 3.06 39.08
CA GLY A 178 -16.58 1.63 39.10
C GLY A 178 -17.05 1.02 37.77
N LYS A 179 -16.94 1.72 36.63
CA LYS A 179 -17.37 1.21 35.31
C LYS A 179 -16.78 -0.16 34.97
N SER A 180 -15.47 -0.36 35.19
CA SER A 180 -14.82 -1.64 34.92
C SER A 180 -15.33 -2.76 35.81
N ALA A 181 -15.69 -2.47 37.07
CA ALA A 181 -16.28 -3.44 37.98
C ALA A 181 -17.72 -3.82 37.57
N PHE A 182 -18.49 -2.85 37.06
CA PHE A 182 -19.81 -3.11 36.50
C PHE A 182 -19.74 -4.03 35.28
N ILE A 183 -18.83 -3.73 34.34
CA ILE A 183 -18.60 -4.54 33.14
C ILE A 183 -18.13 -5.95 33.52
N SER A 184 -17.20 -6.09 34.47
CA SER A 184 -16.70 -7.40 34.91
C SER A 184 -17.76 -8.25 35.60
N THR A 185 -18.78 -7.64 36.19
CA THR A 185 -19.88 -8.37 36.85
C THR A 185 -20.91 -8.86 35.84
N LEU A 186 -21.13 -8.11 34.75
CA LEU A 186 -22.10 -8.46 33.71
C LEU A 186 -21.51 -9.36 32.61
N SER A 187 -20.22 -9.24 32.32
CA SER A 187 -19.58 -10.05 31.29
C SER A 187 -19.25 -11.45 31.81
N SER A 188 -19.61 -12.48 31.04
CA SER A 188 -19.27 -13.88 31.30
C SER A 188 -17.88 -14.28 30.79
N GLY A 189 -17.15 -13.35 30.13
CA GLY A 189 -15.88 -13.62 29.46
C GLY A 189 -14.67 -12.96 30.13
N ASN A 190 -13.46 -13.41 29.78
CA ASN A 190 -12.23 -12.69 30.11
C ASN A 190 -12.24 -11.36 29.33
N MET A 191 -12.33 -10.25 30.07
CA MET A 191 -12.35 -8.92 29.48
C MET A 191 -11.12 -8.70 28.58
N GLU A 192 -11.36 -8.38 27.31
CA GLU A 192 -10.31 -7.96 26.40
C GLU A 192 -10.09 -6.46 26.52
N VAL A 193 -8.83 -6.08 26.69
CA VAL A 193 -8.44 -4.70 26.92
C VAL A 193 -7.88 -4.15 25.61
N ASN A 194 -8.67 -3.31 24.93
CA ASN A 194 -8.41 -2.84 23.57
C ASN A 194 -7.94 -1.37 23.53
N HIS A 195 -7.13 -1.01 22.53
CA HIS A 195 -6.66 0.36 22.38
C HIS A 195 -7.70 1.21 21.63
N TYR A 196 -8.10 2.34 22.23
CA TYR A 196 -9.02 3.29 21.61
C TYR A 196 -8.35 4.64 21.39
N PRO A 197 -8.63 5.33 20.27
CA PRO A 197 -8.13 6.68 20.05
C PRO A 197 -8.64 7.63 21.14
N PHE A 198 -7.78 8.52 21.63
CA PHE A 198 -8.09 9.56 22.64
C PHE A 198 -8.27 9.11 24.09
N THR A 199 -8.20 7.81 24.40
CA THR A 199 -8.23 7.36 25.80
C THR A 199 -6.81 7.11 26.32
N THR A 200 -6.46 7.73 27.44
CA THR A 200 -5.20 7.43 28.16
C THR A 200 -5.20 6.02 28.78
N LYS A 201 -6.37 5.38 28.84
CA LYS A 201 -6.60 4.02 29.33
C LYS A 201 -7.25 3.18 28.24
N GLN A 202 -6.97 1.89 28.22
CA GLN A 202 -7.54 0.94 27.27
C GLN A 202 -9.05 0.71 27.55
N LEU A 203 -9.81 0.35 26.52
CA LEU A 203 -11.25 0.11 26.55
C LEU A 203 -11.50 -1.37 26.86
N HIS A 204 -12.33 -1.65 27.87
CA HIS A 204 -12.71 -3.02 28.21
C HIS A 204 -13.87 -3.46 27.31
N VAL A 205 -13.68 -4.54 26.57
CA VAL A 205 -14.70 -5.19 25.75
C VAL A 205 -14.98 -6.57 26.36
N GLY A 206 -16.25 -6.91 26.56
CA GLY A 206 -16.70 -8.16 27.17
C GLY A 206 -18.14 -8.46 26.85
#